data_AF-F6WIN9-F1
#
_entry.id   AF-F6WIN9-F1
#
_cell.length_a   1.000
_cell.length_b   1.000
_cell.length_c   1.000
_cell.angle_alpha   90.00
_cell.angle_beta   90.00
_cell.angle_gamma   90.00
#
_symmetry.space_group_name_H-M   'P 1'
#
loop_
_entity.id
_entity.type
_entity.pdbx_description
1 polymer ?
#
loop_
_entity_poly.entity_id
_entity_poly.type
_entity_poly.pdbx_seq_one_letter_code
_entity_poly.pdbx_strand_id
1 'polypeptide(L)'
;DVTEQLDRVEEGMDQINKDMKQAEKNLQGLEKCCGLCVCPWNNNRAKNFEKGGEYKKTWGSNEDGKVVNNQPARIQDPREMAQVSGGYVTRVTNDAREDEMEENLTQVAGVIGNLKHMAIDMGNEISAQNQQIDRINTKADSNNARIDQANERATKILKA
;
A
#
# COMPACT_ATOMS: atom_id res chain seq x y z
N ASP A 1 0.28 -1.83 14.63
CA ASP A 1 0.16 -0.58 13.87
C ASP A 1 -0.72 -0.78 12.64
N VAL A 2 -1.31 0.26 12.03
CA VAL A 2 -2.07 0.13 10.77
C VAL A 2 -1.15 -0.24 9.61
N THR A 3 0.04 0.37 9.55
CA THR A 3 1.09 0.07 8.57
C THR A 3 1.45 -1.41 8.59
N GLU A 4 1.74 -1.93 9.78
CA GLU A 4 2.07 -3.34 9.98
C GLU A 4 0.91 -4.31 9.64
N GLN A 5 -0.34 -3.86 9.81
CA GLN A 5 -1.49 -4.64 9.35
C GLN A 5 -1.55 -4.69 7.83
N LEU A 6 -1.29 -3.59 7.13
CA LEU A 6 -1.25 -3.55 5.67
C LEU A 6 -0.09 -4.38 5.12
N ASP A 7 1.08 -4.36 5.77
CA ASP A 7 2.23 -5.20 5.40
C ASP A 7 1.87 -6.69 5.44
N ARG A 8 1.24 -7.14 6.53
CA ARG A 8 0.76 -8.54 6.64
C ARG A 8 -0.28 -8.89 5.59
N VAL A 9 -1.15 -7.96 5.22
CA VAL A 9 -2.15 -8.19 4.16
C VAL A 9 -1.47 -8.30 2.80
N GLU A 10 -0.50 -7.44 2.51
CA GLU A 10 0.27 -7.47 1.27
C GLU A 10 1.07 -8.78 1.15
N GLU A 11 1.73 -9.23 2.23
CA GLU A 11 2.38 -10.54 2.31
C GLU A 11 1.39 -11.70 2.11
N GLY A 12 0.19 -11.60 2.70
CA GLY A 12 -0.89 -12.57 2.52
C GLY A 12 -1.33 -12.68 1.05
N MET A 13 -1.42 -11.56 0.34
CA MET A 13 -1.72 -11.55 -1.10
C MET A 13 -0.62 -12.23 -1.91
N ASP A 14 0.64 -12.01 -1.56
CA ASP A 14 1.79 -12.67 -2.21
C ASP A 14 1.78 -14.18 -1.96
N GLN A 15 1.40 -14.61 -0.76
CA GLN A 15 1.26 -16.02 -0.42
C GLN A 15 0.14 -16.68 -1.21
N ILE A 16 -1.05 -16.08 -1.28
CA ILE A 16 -2.17 -16.57 -2.09
C ILE A 16 -1.75 -16.73 -3.55
N ASN A 17 -1.01 -15.77 -4.10
CA ASN A 17 -0.54 -15.85 -5.48
C ASN A 17 0.39 -17.04 -5.72
N LYS A 18 1.29 -17.35 -4.77
CA LYS A 18 2.14 -18.56 -4.82
C LYS A 18 1.31 -19.84 -4.74
N ASP A 19 0.37 -19.90 -3.81
CA ASP A 19 -0.48 -21.08 -3.61
C ASP A 19 -1.34 -21.34 -4.85
N MET A 20 -1.89 -20.29 -5.46
CA MET A 20 -2.65 -20.39 -6.70
C MET A 20 -1.82 -20.91 -7.88
N LYS A 21 -0.52 -20.59 -7.96
CA LYS A 21 0.36 -21.20 -8.97
C LYS A 21 0.49 -22.70 -8.78
N GLN A 22 0.60 -23.16 -7.53
CA GLN A 22 0.68 -24.58 -7.25
C GLN A 22 -0.67 -25.28 -7.52
N ALA A 23 -1.78 -24.66 -7.12
CA ALA A 23 -3.12 -25.17 -7.38
C ALA A 23 -3.39 -25.33 -8.89
N GLU A 24 -3.04 -24.34 -9.71
CA GLU A 24 -3.18 -24.39 -11.16
C GLU A 24 -2.34 -25.52 -11.78
N LYS A 25 -1.10 -25.74 -11.32
CA LYS A 25 -0.25 -26.86 -11.79
C LYS A 25 -0.86 -28.21 -11.42
N ASN A 26 -1.39 -28.35 -10.21
CA ASN A 26 -2.04 -29.57 -9.76
C ASN A 26 -3.31 -29.86 -10.57
N LEU A 27 -4.13 -28.83 -10.82
CA LEU A 27 -5.31 -28.95 -11.68
C LEU A 27 -4.95 -29.37 -13.12
N GLN A 28 -3.91 -28.77 -13.71
CA GLN A 28 -3.41 -29.22 -15.02
C GLN A 28 -2.90 -30.67 -15.02
N GLY A 29 -2.40 -31.16 -13.89
CA GLY A 29 -2.04 -32.56 -13.69
C GLY A 29 -3.26 -33.47 -13.69
N LEU A 30 -4.33 -33.06 -13.00
CA LEU A 30 -5.60 -33.81 -12.90
C LEU A 30 -6.41 -33.79 -14.22
N GLU A 31 -6.27 -32.74 -15.03
CA GLU A 31 -6.87 -32.67 -16.38
C GLU A 31 -6.27 -33.70 -17.36
N LYS A 32 -5.10 -34.28 -17.06
CA LYS A 32 -4.45 -35.33 -17.87
C LYS A 32 -4.87 -36.70 -17.34
N CYS A 33 -5.74 -37.41 -18.08
CA CYS A 33 -6.08 -38.80 -17.77
C CYS A 33 -4.92 -39.75 -18.09
N CYS A 34 -4.65 -40.70 -17.18
CA CYS A 34 -3.78 -41.87 -17.34
C CYS A 34 -2.52 -41.67 -18.21
N GLY A 35 -1.50 -41.02 -17.66
CA GLY A 35 -0.07 -41.24 -17.96
C GLY A 35 0.47 -40.82 -19.34
N LEU A 36 -0.33 -40.79 -20.41
CA LEU A 36 0.15 -40.46 -21.77
C LEU A 36 -0.92 -39.96 -22.76
N CYS A 37 -2.21 -39.85 -22.38
CA CYS A 37 -3.28 -39.44 -23.31
C CYS A 37 -4.08 -38.23 -22.79
N VAL A 38 -4.20 -37.19 -23.62
CA VAL A 38 -5.12 -36.06 -23.34
C VAL A 38 -6.55 -36.56 -23.43
N CYS A 39 -7.37 -36.31 -22.40
CA CYS A 39 -8.82 -36.59 -22.46
C CYS A 39 -9.41 -35.94 -23.72
N PRO A 40 -9.97 -36.71 -24.67
CA PRO A 40 -10.49 -36.18 -25.94
C PRO A 40 -11.58 -35.10 -25.77
N TRP A 41 -12.21 -35.02 -24.59
CA TRP A 41 -13.24 -34.03 -24.29
C TRP A 41 -12.72 -32.73 -23.66
N ASN A 42 -11.44 -32.62 -23.30
CA ASN A 42 -10.89 -31.38 -22.73
C ASN A 42 -9.81 -30.77 -23.63
N ASN A 43 -10.27 -30.16 -24.73
CA ASN A 43 -9.42 -29.47 -25.72
C ASN A 43 -8.96 -28.06 -25.26
N ASN A 44 -9.32 -27.65 -24.04
CA ASN A 44 -8.90 -26.37 -23.48
C ASN A 44 -7.51 -26.49 -22.85
N ARG A 45 -6.46 -26.37 -23.67
CA ARG A 45 -5.14 -25.99 -23.13
C ARG A 45 -5.29 -24.63 -22.47
N ALA A 46 -5.41 -24.63 -21.15
CA ALA A 46 -5.44 -23.40 -20.37
C ALA A 46 -4.23 -22.53 -20.76
N LYS A 47 -4.50 -21.30 -21.18
CA LYS A 47 -3.46 -20.31 -21.45
C LYS A 47 -2.68 -20.08 -20.16
N ASN A 48 -1.36 -20.10 -20.22
CA ASN A 48 -0.50 -19.82 -19.07
C ASN A 48 -0.76 -18.39 -18.59
N PHE A 49 -1.49 -18.24 -17.49
CA PHE A 49 -1.83 -16.95 -16.88
C PHE A 49 -0.58 -16.09 -16.61
N GLU A 50 0.51 -16.75 -16.21
CA GLU A 50 1.83 -16.15 -15.98
C GLU A 50 2.46 -15.46 -17.20
N LYS A 51 1.97 -15.77 -18.42
CA LYS A 51 2.48 -15.16 -19.67
C LYS A 51 1.67 -13.92 -20.10
N GLY A 52 0.63 -13.54 -19.35
CA GLY A 52 -0.16 -12.34 -19.64
C GLY A 52 0.56 -11.06 -19.25
N GLY A 53 0.38 -9.99 -20.04
CA GLY A 53 0.92 -8.66 -19.74
C GLY A 53 0.39 -8.10 -18.41
N GLU A 54 -0.85 -8.40 -18.05
CA GLU A 54 -1.50 -8.00 -16.79
C GLU A 54 -0.88 -8.68 -15.57
N TYR A 55 -0.50 -9.95 -15.70
CA TYR A 55 0.25 -10.66 -14.66
C TYR A 55 1.62 -10.02 -14.44
N LYS A 56 2.36 -9.69 -15.50
CA LYS A 56 3.66 -9.00 -15.37
C LYS A 56 3.52 -7.60 -14.77
N LYS A 57 2.43 -6.89 -15.04
CA LYS A 57 2.18 -5.56 -14.46
C LYS A 57 1.92 -5.62 -12.95
N THR A 58 1.21 -6.64 -12.50
CA THR A 58 0.76 -6.78 -11.10
C THR A 58 1.76 -7.56 -10.23
N TRP A 59 2.43 -8.56 -10.81
CA TRP A 59 3.29 -9.52 -10.12
C TRP A 59 4.69 -9.62 -10.70
N GLY A 60 4.96 -8.94 -11.83
CA GLY A 60 6.32 -8.82 -12.31
C GLY A 60 7.13 -7.98 -11.35
N SER A 61 8.42 -8.27 -11.24
CA SER A 61 9.37 -7.41 -10.56
C SER A 61 9.40 -6.06 -11.28
N ASN A 62 8.52 -5.15 -10.89
CA ASN A 62 8.70 -3.75 -11.20
C ASN A 62 9.81 -3.22 -10.30
N GLU A 63 10.49 -2.23 -10.84
CA GLU A 63 11.63 -1.51 -10.31
C GLU A 63 11.23 -0.67 -9.07
N ASP A 64 10.57 -1.29 -8.09
CA ASP A 64 10.13 -0.72 -6.80
C ASP A 64 11.31 -0.33 -5.89
N GLY A 65 12.52 -0.41 -6.42
CA GLY A 65 13.74 0.17 -5.87
C GLY A 65 14.06 1.54 -6.46
N LYS A 66 13.10 2.30 -6.98
CA LYS A 66 13.31 3.74 -7.21
C LYS A 66 13.33 4.42 -5.84
N VAL A 67 14.42 4.17 -5.10
CA VAL A 67 14.85 4.94 -3.94
C VAL A 67 14.73 6.39 -4.39
N VAL A 68 13.78 7.10 -3.79
CA VAL A 68 13.61 8.52 -4.03
C VAL A 68 14.88 9.18 -3.45
N ASN A 69 15.93 9.29 -4.28
CA ASN A 69 17.20 9.93 -3.92
C ASN A 69 17.02 11.45 -3.71
N ASN A 70 15.84 11.97 -4.03
CA ASN A 70 15.43 13.31 -3.69
C ASN A 70 14.48 13.23 -2.49
N GLN A 71 15.03 12.89 -1.32
CA GLN A 71 14.41 13.31 -0.07
C GLN A 71 14.07 14.79 -0.23
N PRO A 72 12.81 15.23 0.01
CA PRO A 72 12.46 16.62 -0.19
C PRO A 72 13.43 17.44 0.64
N ALA A 73 14.30 18.19 -0.04
CA ALA A 73 15.08 19.22 0.60
C ALA A 73 14.05 20.05 1.35
N ARG A 74 14.22 20.17 2.67
CA ARG A 74 13.37 20.99 3.53
C ARG A 74 13.40 22.39 2.92
N ILE A 75 12.42 22.72 2.09
CA ILE A 75 12.21 24.07 1.61
C ILE A 75 11.69 24.77 2.86
N GLN A 76 12.64 25.26 3.65
CA GLN A 76 12.36 26.27 4.65
C GLN A 76 11.84 27.46 3.84
N ASP A 77 10.52 27.65 3.87
CA ASP A 77 9.92 28.89 3.40
C ASP A 77 10.65 30.02 4.14
N PRO A 78 11.27 31.00 3.45
CA PRO A 78 11.91 32.13 4.10
C PRO A 78 10.96 32.91 5.03
N ARG A 79 9.64 32.70 4.93
CA ARG A 79 8.65 33.22 5.89
C ARG A 79 8.64 32.51 7.25
N GLU A 80 9.18 31.29 7.36
CA GLU A 80 9.34 30.61 8.65
C GLU A 80 10.57 31.08 9.42
N MET A 81 11.47 31.83 8.78
CA MET A 81 12.59 32.50 9.42
C MET A 81 12.27 33.95 9.83
N ALA A 82 11.08 34.44 9.45
CA ALA A 82 10.48 35.59 10.11
C ALA A 82 9.91 35.11 11.45
N GLN A 83 10.80 34.80 12.39
CA GLN A 83 10.42 34.81 13.79
C GLN A 83 9.76 36.16 14.02
N VAL A 84 8.48 36.10 14.38
CA VAL A 84 7.70 37.20 14.93
C VAL A 84 8.56 37.86 16.01
N SER A 85 9.27 38.93 15.62
CA SER A 85 10.29 39.60 16.43
C SER A 85 9.67 40.54 17.47
N GLY A 86 8.35 40.48 17.65
CA GLY A 86 7.61 41.10 18.74
C GLY A 86 6.78 40.03 19.43
N GLY A 87 6.65 40.08 20.75
CA GLY A 87 5.84 39.11 21.51
C GLY A 87 4.44 38.91 20.91
N TYR A 88 3.86 37.74 21.17
CA TYR A 88 2.52 37.37 20.72
C TYR A 88 1.44 38.33 21.25
N VAL A 89 1.71 39.02 22.37
CA VAL A 89 0.84 40.01 23.01
C VAL A 89 1.42 41.41 22.82
N THR A 90 0.60 42.32 22.28
CA THR A 90 0.92 43.74 22.30
C THR A 90 0.70 44.29 23.71
N ARG A 91 1.76 44.81 24.34
CA ARG A 91 1.69 45.35 25.70
C ARG A 91 0.99 46.71 25.72
N VAL A 92 -0.03 46.86 26.57
CA VAL A 92 -0.79 48.11 26.74
C VAL A 92 -0.61 48.63 28.17
N THR A 93 -0.80 47.78 29.17
CA THR A 93 -0.66 48.14 30.58
C THR A 93 0.64 47.68 31.23
N ASN A 94 1.40 46.79 30.57
CA ASN A 94 2.61 46.13 31.11
C ASN A 94 2.34 45.50 32.49
N ASP A 95 1.20 44.83 32.64
CA ASP A 95 0.79 44.15 33.87
C ASP A 95 1.11 42.65 33.82
N ALA A 96 1.10 42.00 34.99
CA ALA A 96 1.41 40.58 35.10
C ALA A 96 0.45 39.68 34.28
N ARG A 97 -0.76 40.16 33.96
CA ARG A 97 -1.70 39.46 33.09
C ARG A 97 -1.20 39.41 31.65
N GLU A 98 -0.66 40.51 31.12
CA GLU A 98 -0.03 40.53 29.79
C GLU A 98 1.18 39.60 29.71
N ASP A 99 1.98 39.50 30.77
CA ASP A 99 3.13 38.58 30.83
C ASP A 99 2.69 37.10 30.88
N GLU A 100 1.65 36.77 31.65
CA GLU A 100 1.08 35.40 31.67
C GLU A 100 0.47 35.02 30.31
N MET A 101 -0.20 35.97 29.63
CA MET A 101 -0.72 35.74 28.27
C MET A 101 0.41 35.50 27.27
N GLU A 102 1.52 36.22 27.36
CA GLU A 102 2.69 36.01 26.50
C GLU A 102 3.33 34.63 26.72
N GLU A 103 3.47 34.21 27.99
CA GLU A 103 4.00 32.90 28.34
C GLU A 103 3.09 31.78 27.82
N ASN A 104 1.79 31.89 28.07
CA ASN A 104 0.80 30.91 27.60
C ASN A 104 0.78 30.82 26.07
N LEU A 105 0.81 31.96 25.35
CA LEU A 105 0.84 31.95 23.89
C LEU A 105 2.15 31.40 23.33
N THR A 106 3.28 31.61 24.01
CA THR A 106 4.56 30.98 23.66
C THR A 106 4.50 29.46 23.80
N GLN A 107 3.91 28.95 24.88
CA GLN A 107 3.69 27.51 25.05
C GLN A 107 2.75 26.96 23.98
N VAL A 108 1.65 27.65 23.69
CA VAL A 108 0.70 27.29 22.62
C VAL A 108 1.40 27.26 21.27
N ALA A 109 2.28 28.21 20.96
CA ALA A 109 3.07 28.20 19.72
C ALA A 109 3.97 26.95 19.62
N GLY A 110 4.57 26.51 20.73
CA GLY A 110 5.33 25.25 20.80
C GLY A 110 4.46 24.01 20.54
N VAL A 111 3.27 23.95 21.17
CA VAL A 111 2.30 22.87 20.94
C VAL A 111 1.82 22.85 19.50
N ILE A 112 1.55 24.01 18.90
CA ILE A 112 1.18 24.14 17.47
C ILE A 112 2.31 23.64 16.57
N GLY A 113 3.58 23.91 16.92
CA GLY A 113 4.75 23.36 16.22
C GLY A 113 4.76 21.83 16.22
N ASN A 114 4.50 21.22 17.36
CA ASN A 114 4.40 19.76 17.48
C ASN A 114 3.21 19.19 16.71
N LEU A 115 2.03 19.83 16.81
CA LEU A 115 0.83 19.45 16.07
C LEU A 115 1.07 19.51 14.55
N LYS A 116 1.79 20.53 14.08
CA LYS A 116 2.19 20.64 12.66
C LYS A 116 3.07 19.48 12.24
N HIS A 117 4.05 19.09 13.06
CA HIS A 117 4.93 17.97 12.73
C HIS A 117 4.13 16.66 12.63
N MET A 118 3.28 16.38 13.63
CA MET A 118 2.40 15.20 13.60
C MET A 118 1.45 15.20 12.41
N ALA A 119 0.92 16.36 12.02
CA ALA A 119 0.04 16.47 10.84
C ALA A 119 0.79 16.17 9.54
N ILE A 120 2.05 16.60 9.41
CA ILE A 120 2.90 16.31 8.25
C ILE A 120 3.23 14.81 8.20
N ASP A 121 3.68 14.25 9.33
CA ASP A 121 4.08 12.84 9.42
C ASP A 121 2.88 11.92 9.13
N MET A 122 1.72 12.23 9.73
CA MET A 122 0.48 11.51 9.47
C MET A 122 0.02 11.64 8.02
N GLY A 123 0.17 12.82 7.41
CA GLY A 123 -0.16 13.02 5.99
C GLY A 123 0.71 12.19 5.04
N ASN A 124 2.00 12.11 5.33
CA ASN A 124 2.94 11.27 4.58
C ASN A 124 2.63 9.78 4.76
N GLU A 125 2.38 9.36 6.00
CA GLU A 125 2.03 7.98 6.34
C GLU A 125 0.74 7.54 5.62
N ILE A 126 -0.33 8.35 5.68
CA ILE A 126 -1.59 8.07 4.95
C ILE A 126 -1.34 7.95 3.44
N SER A 127 -0.50 8.82 2.88
CA SER A 127 -0.18 8.79 1.44
C SER A 127 0.55 7.50 1.05
N ALA A 128 1.49 7.04 1.88
CA ALA A 128 2.18 5.77 1.69
C ALA A 128 1.23 4.57 1.81
N GLN A 129 0.37 4.57 2.84
CA GLN A 129 -0.64 3.54 3.06
C GLN A 129 -1.64 3.46 1.89
N ASN A 130 -2.07 4.60 1.33
CA ASN A 130 -2.96 4.62 0.16
C ASN A 130 -2.32 3.92 -1.04
N GLN A 131 -1.04 4.21 -1.32
CA GLN A 131 -0.32 3.54 -2.41
C GLN A 131 -0.18 2.03 -2.16
N GLN A 132 0.03 1.62 -0.91
CA GLN A 132 0.07 0.20 -0.54
C GLN A 132 -1.28 -0.47 -0.75
N ILE A 133 -2.38 0.17 -0.35
CA ILE A 133 -3.74 -0.34 -0.55
C ILE A 133 -4.04 -0.51 -2.05
N ASP A 134 -3.61 0.41 -2.91
CA ASP A 134 -3.78 0.28 -4.37
C ASP A 134 -3.07 -0.96 -4.94
N ARG A 135 -1.85 -1.26 -4.44
CA ARG A 135 -1.14 -2.50 -4.80
C ARG A 135 -1.85 -3.74 -4.27
N ILE A 136 -2.33 -3.70 -3.03
CA ILE A 136 -3.09 -4.81 -2.43
C ILE A 136 -4.36 -5.08 -3.25
N ASN A 137 -5.12 -4.04 -3.62
CA ASN A 137 -6.33 -4.16 -4.42
C ASN A 137 -6.06 -4.80 -5.78
N THR A 138 -5.02 -4.33 -6.49
CA THR A 138 -4.66 -4.93 -7.79
C THR A 138 -4.19 -6.38 -7.67
N LYS A 139 -3.43 -6.74 -6.62
CA LYS A 139 -3.08 -8.14 -6.31
C LYS A 139 -4.33 -8.97 -5.96
N ALA A 140 -5.26 -8.42 -5.19
CA ALA A 140 -6.49 -9.07 -4.76
C ALA A 140 -7.42 -9.38 -5.95
N ASP A 141 -7.62 -8.42 -6.86
CA ASP A 141 -8.41 -8.62 -8.08
C ASP A 141 -7.82 -9.72 -8.95
N SER A 142 -6.49 -9.72 -9.12
CA SER A 142 -5.79 -10.78 -9.84
C SER A 142 -5.96 -12.15 -9.16
N ASN A 143 -5.87 -12.22 -7.83
CA ASN A 143 -6.02 -13.47 -7.10
C ASN A 143 -7.46 -13.99 -7.17
N ASN A 144 -8.46 -13.14 -7.01
CA ASN A 144 -9.88 -13.47 -7.12
C ASN A 144 -10.19 -14.09 -8.49
N ALA A 145 -9.78 -13.43 -9.58
CA ALA A 145 -9.99 -13.94 -10.94
C ALA A 145 -9.33 -15.32 -11.17
N ARG A 146 -8.16 -15.58 -10.57
CA ARG A 146 -7.49 -16.89 -10.65
C ARG A 146 -8.23 -17.96 -9.86
N ILE A 147 -8.70 -17.62 -8.66
CA ILE A 147 -9.46 -18.54 -7.80
C ILE A 147 -10.74 -18.97 -8.50
N ASP A 148 -11.49 -18.02 -9.08
CA ASP A 148 -12.72 -18.31 -9.81
C ASP A 148 -12.47 -19.26 -11.00
N GLN A 149 -11.44 -18.98 -11.81
CA GLN A 149 -11.08 -19.84 -12.93
C GLN A 149 -10.63 -21.24 -12.48
N ALA A 150 -9.83 -21.33 -11.42
CA ALA A 150 -9.39 -22.61 -10.88
C ALA A 150 -10.57 -23.42 -10.32
N ASN A 151 -11.51 -22.77 -9.64
CA ASN A 151 -12.71 -23.38 -9.09
C ASN A 151 -13.64 -23.90 -10.20
N GLU A 152 -13.83 -23.12 -11.26
CA GLU A 152 -14.61 -23.55 -12.44
C GLU A 152 -13.99 -24.81 -13.08
N ARG A 153 -12.66 -24.85 -13.22
CA ARG A 153 -11.94 -26.02 -13.75
C ARG A 153 -12.07 -27.23 -12.82
N ALA A 154 -11.84 -27.06 -11.53
CA ALA A 154 -12.00 -28.13 -10.54
C ALA A 154 -13.42 -28.72 -10.57
N THR A 155 -14.44 -27.86 -10.65
CA THR A 155 -15.84 -28.29 -10.77
C THR A 155 -16.11 -29.09 -12.04
N LYS A 156 -15.49 -28.72 -13.17
CA LYS A 156 -15.59 -29.48 -14.42
C LYS A 156 -14.94 -30.87 -14.31
N ILE A 157 -13.78 -30.96 -13.65
CA ILE A 157 -13.10 -32.25 -13.41
C ILE A 157 -13.95 -33.15 -12.51
N LEU A 158 -14.59 -32.61 -11.47
CA LEU A 158 -15.46 -33.39 -10.58
C LEU A 158 -16.75 -33.90 -11.25
N LYS A 159 -17.20 -33.21 -12.31
CA LYS A 159 -18.39 -33.58 -13.08
C LYS A 159 -18.07 -34.44 -14.30
N ALA A 160 -16.79 -34.65 -14.62
CA ALA A 160 -16.31 -35.50 -15.70
C ALA A 160 -16.13 -36.94 -15.21
#